data_AF-A0A9E1KM42-F1
#
_entry.id   AF-A0A9E1KM42-F1
#
_cell.length_a   1.000
_cell.length_b   1.000
_cell.length_c   1.000
_cell.angle_alpha   90.00
_cell.angle_beta   90.00
_cell.angle_gamma   90.00
#
_symmetry.space_group_name_H-M   'P 1'
#
loop_
_entity.id
_entity.type
_entity.pdbx_description
1 polymer ?
#
loop_
_entity_poly.entity_id
_entity_poly.type
_entity_poly.pdbx_seq_one_letter_code
_entity_poly.pdbx_strand_id
1 'polypeptide(L)' 'MRINKPVTSTQIPIPPGMKIVSKTDLKGNISYINDTFVEVSGFSRQELLGENHNMVR' A
#
# COMPACT_ATOMS: atom_id res chain seq x y z
N MET A 1 -22.24 -0.58 -4.87
CA MET A 1 -21.31 -0.28 -5.99
C MET A 1 -20.03 0.26 -5.38
N ARG A 2 -18.91 -0.49 -5.43
CA ARG A 2 -17.62 0.01 -4.93
C ARG A 2 -17.00 0.90 -6.00
N ILE A 3 -16.85 2.17 -5.70
CA ILE A 3 -16.27 3.18 -6.57
C ILE A 3 -14.75 3.00 -6.45
N ASN A 4 -14.13 2.35 -7.43
CA ASN A 4 -12.67 2.25 -7.48
C ASN A 4 -12.13 3.66 -7.75
N LYS A 5 -11.41 4.23 -6.78
CA LYS A 5 -10.62 5.45 -6.94
C LYS A 5 -9.65 5.27 -8.13
N PRO A 6 -9.17 6.36 -8.77
CA PRO A 6 -8.41 6.25 -10.01
C PRO A 6 -7.20 5.34 -9.81
N VAL A 7 -7.16 4.25 -10.58
CA VAL A 7 -5.93 3.48 -10.81
C VAL A 7 -4.91 4.49 -11.30
N THR A 8 -3.99 4.86 -10.42
CA THR A 8 -2.93 5.80 -10.76
C THR A 8 -1.99 4.99 -11.66
N SER A 9 -2.05 5.22 -12.97
CA SER A 9 -1.16 4.59 -13.96
C SER A 9 0.29 5.07 -13.85
N THR A 10 0.77 5.32 -12.63
CA THR A 10 2.13 5.77 -12.33
C THR A 10 2.98 4.54 -12.10
N GLN A 11 3.75 4.15 -13.11
CA GLN A 11 4.78 3.12 -12.95
C GLN A 11 5.95 3.75 -12.20
N ILE A 12 6.14 3.36 -10.94
CA ILE A 12 7.31 3.75 -10.17
C ILE A 12 8.38 2.68 -10.41
N PRO A 13 9.50 2.99 -11.11
CA PRO A 13 10.56 2.04 -11.33
C PRO A 13 11.22 1.71 -9.98
N ILE A 14 11.06 0.47 -9.52
CA ILE A 14 11.65 -0.01 -8.27
C ILE A 14 13.11 -0.39 -8.58
N PRO A 15 14.11 0.33 -8.04
CA PRO A 15 15.51 0.00 -8.29
C PRO A 15 15.86 -1.36 -7.68
N PRO A 16 16.82 -2.11 -8.28
CA PRO A 16 17.25 -3.39 -7.75
C PRO A 16 17.80 -3.22 -6.32
N GLY A 17 17.15 -3.88 -5.36
CA GLY A 17 17.47 -3.80 -3.94
C GLY A 17 16.37 -3.17 -3.07
N MET A 18 15.44 -2.45 -3.69
CA MET A 18 14.28 -1.89 -2.98
C MET A 18 13.18 -2.95 -2.89
N LYS A 19 12.74 -3.25 -1.66
CA LYS A 19 11.72 -4.27 -1.40
C LYS A 19 10.43 -3.59 -0.98
N ILE A 20 9.30 -4.02 -1.53
CA ILE A 20 7.99 -3.62 -1.05
C ILE A 20 7.60 -4.61 0.07
N VAL A 21 7.41 -4.10 1.28
CA VAL A 21 7.07 -4.93 2.44
C VAL A 21 5.85 -4.35 3.15
N SER A 22 4.83 -5.18 3.28
CA SER A 22 3.68 -4.92 4.15
C SER A 22 3.43 -6.14 5.03
N LYS A 23 2.92 -5.90 6.23
CA LYS A 23 2.55 -6.93 7.21
C LYS A 23 1.12 -6.69 7.64
N THR A 24 0.29 -7.72 7.53
CA THR A 24 -1.12 -7.67 7.93
C THR A 24 -1.38 -8.52 9.17
N ASP A 25 -2.41 -8.15 9.94
CA ASP A 25 -2.97 -8.96 11.02
C ASP A 25 -3.89 -10.06 10.44
N LEU A 26 -4.26 -11.04 11.27
CA LEU A 26 -5.24 -12.10 10.96
C LEU A 26 -6.59 -11.56 10.44
N LYS A 27 -6.98 -10.34 10.79
CA LYS A 27 -8.18 -9.64 10.28
C LYS A 27 -7.95 -8.92 8.95
N GLY A 28 -6.72 -8.93 8.41
CA GLY A 28 -6.35 -8.27 7.16
C GLY A 28 -6.02 -6.78 7.28
N ASN A 29 -5.93 -6.25 8.49
CA ASN A 29 -5.52 -4.87 8.73
C ASN A 29 -4.00 -4.75 8.61
N ILE A 30 -3.52 -3.70 7.97
CA ILE A 30 -2.10 -3.43 7.82
C ILE A 30 -1.52 -3.03 9.18
N SER A 31 -0.63 -3.86 9.70
CA SER A 31 0.10 -3.64 10.95
C SER A 31 1.43 -2.92 10.75
N TYR A 32 2.06 -3.08 9.57
CA TYR A 32 3.34 -2.46 9.25
C TYR A 32 3.53 -2.33 7.75
N ILE A 33 4.18 -1.24 7.32
CA ILE A 33 4.61 -0.97 5.95
C ILE A 33 5.94 -0.23 5.94
N ASN A 34 6.77 -0.56 4.95
CA ASN A 34 8.00 0.19 4.71
C ASN A 34 7.75 1.45 3.86
N ASP A 35 8.72 2.36 3.82
CA ASP A 35 8.58 3.62 3.10
C ASP A 35 8.36 3.42 1.60
N THR A 36 8.98 2.39 1.00
CA THR A 36 8.74 2.03 -0.40
C THR A 36 7.28 1.67 -0.67
N PHE A 37 6.60 0.97 0.25
CA PHE A 37 5.19 0.66 0.08
C PHE A 37 4.34 1.94 0.07
N VAL A 38 4.64 2.89 0.96
CA VAL A 38 3.96 4.20 1.04
C VAL A 38 4.13 4.95 -0.28
N GLU A 39 5.38 5.07 -0.75
CA GLU A 39 5.74 5.78 -1.98
C GLU A 39 5.07 5.16 -3.22
N VAL A 40 5.01 3.82 -3.29
CA VAL A 40 4.40 3.10 -4.42
C VAL A 40 2.88 3.09 -4.36
N SER A 41 2.29 3.01 -3.17
CA SER A 41 0.84 2.95 -2.99
C SER A 41 0.12 4.27 -3.30
N GLY A 42 0.82 5.40 -3.23
CA GLY A 42 0.22 6.73 -3.35
C GLY A 42 -0.64 7.14 -2.15
N PHE A 43 -0.67 6.33 -1.09
CA PHE A 43 -1.34 6.65 0.18
C PHE A 43 -0.31 6.98 1.26
N SER A 44 -0.70 7.79 2.23
CA SER A 44 0.17 8.08 3.37
C SER A 44 0.25 6.88 4.32
N ARG A 45 1.36 6.80 5.08
CA ARG A 45 1.54 5.75 6.09
C ARG A 45 0.40 5.72 7.11
N GLN A 46 -0.12 6.89 7.48
CA GLN A 46 -1.21 7.02 8.46
C GLN A 46 -2.54 6.53 7.93
N GLU A 47 -2.81 6.71 6.64
CA GLU A 47 -4.00 6.16 5.99
C GLU A 47 -3.90 4.65 5.82
N LEU A 48 -2.69 4.10 5.68
CA LEU A 48 -2.52 2.66 5.48
C LEU A 48 -2.48 1.88 6.79
N LEU A 49 -1.87 2.42 7.86
CA LEU A 49 -1.76 1.71 9.14
C LEU A 49 -3.13 1.55 9.80
N GLY A 50 -3.50 0.32 10.09
CA GLY A 50 -4.81 -0.03 10.68
C GLY A 50 -5.91 -0.24 9.64
N GLU A 51 -5.72 0.19 8.39
CA GLU A 51 -6.67 -0.03 7.32
C GLU A 51 -6.54 -1.41 6.70
N ASN A 52 -7.62 -1.86 6.05
CA ASN A 52 -7.65 -3.16 5.41
C ASN A 52 -6.75 -3.17 4.16
N HIS A 53 -5.94 -4.23 3.99
CA HIS A 53 -5.04 -4.37 2.85
C HIS A 53 -5.74 -4.30 1.49
N ASN A 54 -7.05 -4.58 1.44
CA ASN A 54 -7.87 -4.44 0.23
C ASN A 54 -7.99 -3.00 -0.31
N MET A 55 -7.58 -1.98 0.43
CA MET A 55 -7.61 -0.58 -0.03
C MET A 55 -6.58 -0.30 -1.15
N VAL A 56 -5.51 -1.09 -1.22
CA VAL A 56 -4.42 -0.93 -2.19
C VAL A 56 -4.57 -1.92 -3.38
N ARG A 57 -5.80 -2.42 -3.62
CA ARG A 57 -6.10 -3.39 -4.69
C ARG A 57 -6.43 -2.73 -6.03
#